data_AF-A0A382D7S7-F1
#
_entry.id   AF-A0A382D7S7-F1
#
_cell.length_a   1.000
_cell.length_b   1.000
_cell.length_c   1.000
_cell.angle_alpha   90.00
_cell.angle_beta   90.00
_cell.angle_gamma   90.00
#
_symmetry.space_group_name_H-M   'P 1'
#
loop_
_entity.id
_entity.type
_entity.pdbx_description
1 polymer ?
#
loop_
_entity_poly.entity_id
_entity_poly.type
_entity_poly.pdbx_seq_one_letter_code
_entity_poly.pdbx_strand_id
1 'polypeptide(L)'
;MEHRIVENDEGVSPVIAVILMVAITVVLAAVLYVWAASFLEQGESAPIATFFVQESSDGIYHVDVIKVSKQEPLAGFSFFLKDTSGSTYVGTGLGFGEVAMQIVAGEEHGIDRSYSGDDDQLTSRATNVSNDDGTLFPVHFNDNDRDEKLSAGDQFMVHGTGTTSNGPAADGWRLDIQFDASGDIIGSAKML
;
A
#
# COMPACT_ATOMS: atom_id res chain seq x y z
N MET A 1 -59.63 -17.87 52.65
CA MET A 1 -59.43 -16.55 52.03
C MET A 1 -58.62 -16.79 50.78
N GLU A 2 -59.26 -16.81 49.63
CA GLU A 2 -58.61 -17.10 48.35
C GLU A 2 -58.20 -15.77 47.70
N HIS A 3 -56.90 -15.61 47.45
CA HIS A 3 -56.36 -14.43 46.78
C HIS A 3 -56.52 -14.62 45.27
N ARG A 4 -57.45 -13.89 44.66
CA ARG A 4 -57.60 -13.85 43.21
C ARG A 4 -56.57 -12.87 42.65
N ILE A 5 -55.56 -13.37 41.95
CA ILE A 5 -54.63 -12.52 41.18
C ILE A 5 -55.44 -11.99 39.98
N VAL A 6 -55.62 -10.68 39.92
CA VAL A 6 -56.17 -10.00 38.75
C VAL A 6 -54.99 -9.70 37.84
N GLU A 7 -54.86 -10.43 36.74
CA GLU A 7 -53.97 -10.02 35.63
C GLU A 7 -54.65 -8.88 34.88
N ASN A 8 -53.95 -7.74 34.79
CA ASN A 8 -54.42 -6.58 34.05
C ASN A 8 -53.78 -6.64 32.66
N ASP A 9 -54.52 -7.17 31.69
CA ASP A 9 -54.10 -7.29 30.28
C ASP A 9 -54.52 -6.03 29.51
N GLU A 10 -54.04 -4.87 29.97
CA GLU A 10 -54.24 -3.59 29.28
C GLU A 10 -53.26 -3.50 28.10
N GLY A 11 -53.78 -3.70 26.89
CA GLY A 11 -53.03 -3.55 25.65
C GLY A 11 -52.45 -2.13 25.51
N VAL A 12 -51.17 -2.05 25.15
CA VAL A 12 -50.48 -0.79 24.88
C VAL A 12 -51.27 0.03 23.85
N SER A 13 -51.56 1.30 24.14
CA SER A 13 -52.29 2.19 23.23
C SER A 13 -51.69 2.18 21.82
N PRO A 14 -52.49 2.17 20.73
CA PRO A 14 -51.98 2.08 19.36
C PRO A 14 -50.91 3.12 19.03
N VAL A 15 -51.05 4.34 19.56
CA VAL A 15 -50.07 5.42 19.35
C VAL A 15 -48.77 5.17 20.12
N ILE A 16 -48.88 4.69 21.36
CA ILE A 16 -47.72 4.39 22.21
C ILE A 16 -46.95 3.20 21.63
N ALA A 17 -47.64 2.19 21.10
CA ALA A 17 -47.04 1.05 20.43
C ALA A 17 -46.19 1.49 19.22
N VAL A 18 -46.70 2.42 18.41
CA VAL A 18 -45.97 2.95 17.25
C VAL A 18 -44.72 3.73 17.68
N ILE A 19 -44.82 4.59 18.68
CA ILE A 19 -43.67 5.37 19.17
C ILE A 19 -42.57 4.45 19.70
N LEU A 20 -42.94 3.44 20.50
CA LEU A 20 -41.98 2.47 21.05
C LEU A 20 -41.32 1.64 19.94
N MET A 21 -42.09 1.20 18.95
CA MET A 21 -41.57 0.46 17.79
C MET A 21 -40.55 1.30 17.02
N VAL A 22 -40.90 2.54 16.69
CA VAL A 22 -40.01 3.45 15.97
C VAL A 22 -38.75 3.71 16.79
N ALA A 23 -38.88 3.98 18.09
CA ALA A 23 -37.74 4.23 18.97
C ALA A 23 -36.76 3.05 18.98
N ILE A 24 -37.24 1.81 19.09
CA ILE A 24 -36.39 0.61 19.07
C ILE A 24 -35.72 0.44 17.70
N THR A 25 -36.45 0.64 16.60
CA THR A 25 -35.87 0.50 15.25
C THR A 25 -34.76 1.51 14.99
N VAL A 26 -34.91 2.75 15.45
CA VAL A 26 -33.87 3.79 15.32
C VAL A 26 -32.63 3.41 16.12
N VAL A 27 -32.80 2.93 17.36
CA VAL A 27 -31.69 2.47 18.19
C VAL A 27 -30.98 1.27 17.55
N LEU A 28 -31.73 0.27 17.09
CA LEU A 28 -31.15 -0.91 16.43
C LEU A 28 -30.41 -0.54 15.14
N ALA A 29 -30.97 0.37 14.33
CA ALA A 29 -30.33 0.85 13.12
C ALA A 29 -29.02 1.61 13.43
N ALA A 30 -29.01 2.44 14.48
CA ALA A 30 -27.81 3.16 14.91
C ALA A 30 -26.72 2.19 15.42
N VAL A 31 -27.08 1.19 16.22
CA VAL A 31 -26.14 0.17 16.71
C VAL A 31 -25.57 -0.66 15.55
N LEU A 32 -26.43 -1.08 14.62
CA LEU A 32 -26.01 -1.77 13.40
C LEU A 32 -25.08 -0.93 12.55
N TYR A 33 -25.35 0.38 12.40
CA TYR A 33 -24.50 1.28 11.65
C TYR A 33 -23.10 1.39 12.26
N VAL A 34 -23.00 1.58 13.58
CA VAL A 34 -21.71 1.64 14.29
C VAL A 34 -20.95 0.32 14.14
N TRP A 35 -21.63 -0.82 14.28
CA TRP A 35 -21.00 -2.13 14.12
C TRP A 35 -20.54 -2.40 12.68
N ALA A 36 -21.37 -2.05 11.69
CA ALA A 36 -21.03 -2.20 10.28
C ALA A 36 -19.87 -1.27 9.86
N ALA A 37 -19.82 -0.04 10.38
CA ALA A 37 -18.71 0.88 10.15
C ALA A 37 -17.39 0.29 10.67
N SER A 38 -17.38 -0.25 11.90
CA SER A 38 -16.19 -0.91 12.46
C SER A 38 -15.78 -2.20 11.73
N PHE A 39 -16.71 -2.86 11.04
CA PHE A 39 -16.41 -4.03 10.21
C PHE A 39 -15.82 -3.63 8.86
N LEU A 40 -16.30 -2.54 8.26
CA LEU A 40 -15.74 -1.98 7.03
C LEU A 40 -14.35 -1.35 7.25
N GLU A 41 -14.05 -0.90 8.47
CA GLU A 41 -12.73 -0.38 8.85
C GLU A 41 -11.69 -1.48 9.17
N GLN A 42 -12.07 -2.76 9.25
CA GLN A 42 -11.10 -3.86 9.27
C GLN A 42 -10.57 -4.07 7.85
N GLY A 43 -9.65 -3.21 7.44
CA GLY A 43 -8.90 -3.35 6.20
C GLY A 43 -8.30 -4.74 6.09
N GLU A 44 -8.23 -5.27 4.85
CA GLU A 44 -7.52 -6.50 4.59
C GLU A 44 -6.12 -6.43 5.20
N SER A 45 -5.69 -7.52 5.84
CA SER A 45 -4.34 -7.61 6.37
C SER A 45 -3.34 -7.37 5.26
N ALA A 46 -2.42 -6.42 5.49
CA ALA A 46 -1.39 -6.08 4.54
C ALA A 46 -0.57 -7.34 4.16
N PRO A 47 -0.13 -7.46 2.90
CA PRO A 47 0.79 -8.52 2.52
C PRO A 47 2.11 -8.38 3.29
N ILE A 48 2.90 -9.45 3.29
CA ILE A 48 4.25 -9.46 3.85
C ILE A 48 5.17 -9.89 2.72
N ALA A 49 6.16 -9.05 2.41
CA ALA A 49 7.17 -9.33 1.42
C ALA A 49 8.51 -9.67 2.08
N THR A 50 9.23 -10.63 1.49
CA THR A 50 10.59 -10.97 1.87
C THR A 50 11.52 -10.60 0.73
N PHE A 51 12.59 -9.87 1.05
CA PHE A 51 13.57 -9.40 0.08
C PHE A 51 14.92 -10.05 0.29
N PHE A 52 15.68 -10.17 -0.80
CA PHE A 52 17.10 -10.48 -0.79
C PHE A 52 17.86 -9.36 -1.49
N VAL A 53 18.96 -8.91 -0.90
CA VAL A 53 19.71 -7.74 -1.40
C VAL A 53 21.11 -8.17 -1.83
N GLN A 54 21.51 -7.74 -3.02
CA GLN A 54 22.85 -7.92 -3.54
C GLN A 54 23.34 -6.62 -4.18
N GLU A 55 24.55 -6.18 -3.84
CA GLU A 55 25.20 -5.08 -4.54
C GLU A 55 25.97 -5.61 -5.76
N SER A 56 25.78 -4.97 -6.91
CA SER A 56 26.58 -5.20 -8.11
C SER A 56 27.77 -4.24 -8.18
N SER A 57 28.81 -4.62 -8.93
CA SER A 57 30.06 -3.84 -9.05
C SER A 57 29.91 -2.45 -9.67
N ASP A 58 28.76 -2.15 -10.25
CA ASP A 58 28.40 -0.86 -10.85
C ASP A 58 27.68 0.09 -9.86
N GLY A 59 27.56 -0.31 -8.59
CA GLY A 59 27.00 0.52 -7.51
C GLY A 59 25.48 0.48 -7.42
N ILE A 60 24.84 -0.57 -7.95
CA ILE A 60 23.40 -0.78 -7.88
C ILE A 60 23.11 -1.90 -6.88
N TYR A 61 22.15 -1.68 -5.97
CA TYR A 61 21.65 -2.72 -5.10
C TYR A 61 20.42 -3.37 -5.72
N HIS A 62 20.55 -4.64 -6.12
CA HIS A 62 19.45 -5.47 -6.58
C HIS A 62 18.70 -6.05 -5.38
N VAL A 63 17.41 -5.73 -5.29
CA VAL A 63 16.51 -6.18 -4.23
C VAL A 63 15.49 -7.12 -4.86
N ASP A 64 15.75 -8.42 -4.76
CA ASP A 64 14.87 -9.45 -5.29
C ASP A 64 13.71 -9.71 -4.35
N VAL A 65 12.50 -9.77 -4.90
CA VAL A 65 11.31 -10.18 -4.16
C VAL A 65 11.26 -11.71 -4.12
N ILE A 66 11.56 -12.28 -2.95
CA ILE A 66 11.64 -13.74 -2.77
C ILE A 66 10.27 -14.36 -2.53
N LYS A 67 9.42 -13.65 -1.80
CA LYS A 67 8.09 -14.14 -1.41
C LYS A 67 7.18 -12.99 -1.05
N VAL A 68 5.92 -13.08 -1.44
CA VAL A 68 4.83 -12.22 -0.98
C VAL A 68 3.72 -13.10 -0.40
N SER A 69 3.20 -12.77 0.79
CA SER A 69 2.16 -13.59 1.45
C SER A 69 0.80 -13.55 0.75
N LYS A 70 0.52 -12.45 0.03
CA LYS A 70 -0.69 -12.19 -0.75
C LYS A 70 -0.31 -11.28 -1.92
N GLN A 71 -0.65 -11.68 -3.14
CA GLN A 71 -0.38 -10.87 -4.33
C GLN A 71 -1.44 -9.78 -4.45
N GLU A 72 -0.99 -8.53 -4.44
CA GLU A 72 -1.81 -7.35 -4.66
C GLU A 72 -1.31 -6.59 -5.89
N PRO A 73 -2.17 -5.83 -6.58
CA PRO A 73 -1.75 -4.99 -7.70
C PRO A 73 -0.63 -4.02 -7.30
N LEU A 74 0.32 -3.79 -8.21
CA LEU A 74 1.44 -2.86 -7.99
C LEU A 74 1.00 -1.44 -7.64
N ALA A 75 -0.20 -1.04 -8.09
CA ALA A 75 -0.78 0.29 -7.84
C ALA A 75 -1.20 0.53 -6.38
N GLY A 76 -1.19 -0.50 -5.54
CA GLY A 76 -1.44 -0.37 -4.09
C GLY A 76 -0.17 -0.33 -3.25
N PHE A 77 1.00 -0.10 -3.87
CA PHE A 77 2.27 -0.05 -3.18
C PHE A 77 3.04 1.24 -3.43
N SER A 78 3.47 1.84 -2.33
CA SER A 78 4.43 2.93 -2.30
C SER A 78 5.81 2.45 -1.82
N PHE A 79 6.87 3.13 -2.26
CA PHE A 79 8.23 2.90 -1.79
C PHE A 79 8.80 4.12 -1.07
N PHE A 80 9.72 3.88 -0.14
CA PHE A 80 10.48 4.89 0.56
C PHE A 80 11.94 4.48 0.69
N LEU A 81 12.82 5.23 0.05
CA LEU A 81 14.26 5.11 0.21
C LEU A 81 14.71 5.92 1.42
N LYS A 82 15.17 5.23 2.46
CA LYS A 82 15.57 5.80 3.75
C LYS A 82 17.06 5.72 3.98
N ASP A 83 17.62 6.81 4.48
CA ASP A 83 19.01 6.86 4.90
C ASP A 83 19.25 6.11 6.22
N THR A 84 20.49 6.14 6.70
CA THR A 84 20.88 5.48 7.96
C THR A 84 20.23 6.09 9.21
N SER A 85 19.75 7.34 9.13
CA SER A 85 18.96 7.97 10.20
C SER A 85 17.50 7.47 10.23
N GLY A 86 17.05 6.84 9.14
CA GLY A 86 15.66 6.43 8.94
C GLY A 86 14.80 7.49 8.26
N SER A 87 15.40 8.59 7.81
CA SER A 87 14.70 9.65 7.09
C SER A 87 14.60 9.30 5.61
N THR A 88 13.44 9.56 4.99
CA THR A 88 13.27 9.40 3.55
C THR A 88 14.14 10.42 2.81
N TYR A 89 14.85 9.94 1.78
CA TYR A 89 15.66 10.81 0.93
C TYR A 89 14.77 11.75 0.12
N VAL A 90 15.08 13.05 0.20
CA VAL A 90 14.35 14.14 -0.49
C VAL A 90 15.33 15.11 -1.18
N GLY A 91 16.45 14.58 -1.69
CA GLY A 91 17.47 15.37 -2.38
C GLY A 91 17.06 15.74 -3.81
N THR A 92 18.00 15.66 -4.75
CA THR A 92 17.75 16.01 -6.16
C THR A 92 16.83 15.04 -6.88
N GLY A 93 16.72 13.80 -6.39
CA GLY A 93 15.93 12.72 -6.99
C GLY A 93 14.74 12.28 -6.11
N LEU A 94 13.86 11.46 -6.69
CA LEU A 94 12.63 10.96 -6.08
C LEU A 94 12.91 9.74 -5.18
N GLY A 95 13.23 9.99 -3.91
CA GLY A 95 13.43 8.94 -2.91
C GLY A 95 12.15 8.29 -2.39
N PHE A 96 10.97 8.67 -2.87
CA PHE A 96 9.70 8.04 -2.53
C PHE A 96 8.68 8.20 -3.66
N GLY A 97 7.68 7.34 -3.68
CA GLY A 97 6.58 7.41 -4.64
C GLY A 97 5.91 6.06 -4.83
N GLU A 98 5.11 5.95 -5.88
CA GLU A 98 4.39 4.75 -6.26
C GLU A 98 5.29 3.72 -6.95
N VAL A 99 5.01 2.43 -6.78
CA VAL A 99 5.69 1.35 -7.52
C VAL A 99 5.17 1.28 -8.95
N ALA A 100 3.86 1.10 -9.13
CA ALA A 100 3.24 1.04 -10.46
C ALA A 100 3.30 2.38 -11.21
N MET A 101 3.37 2.31 -12.54
CA MET A 101 3.08 3.46 -13.39
C MET A 101 1.59 3.83 -13.31
N GLN A 102 1.31 5.03 -12.84
CA GLN A 102 -0.06 5.52 -12.68
C GLN A 102 -0.16 7.04 -12.73
N ILE A 103 -1.35 7.54 -13.08
CA ILE A 103 -1.66 8.98 -13.01
C ILE A 103 -2.49 9.21 -11.75
N VAL A 104 -1.92 9.91 -10.78
CA VAL A 104 -2.59 10.24 -9.51
C VAL A 104 -2.77 11.75 -9.45
N ALA A 105 -4.02 12.19 -9.28
CA ALA A 105 -4.37 13.62 -9.24
C ALA A 105 -3.90 14.44 -10.46
N GLY A 106 -3.70 13.80 -11.62
CA GLY A 106 -3.24 14.44 -12.85
C GLY A 106 -1.72 14.49 -13.04
N GLU A 107 -0.96 13.95 -12.09
CA GLU A 107 0.51 13.84 -12.16
C GLU A 107 0.93 12.40 -12.41
N GLU A 108 2.07 12.21 -13.08
CA GLU A 108 2.61 10.88 -13.36
C GLU A 108 3.41 10.36 -12.17
N HIS A 109 3.13 9.13 -11.76
CA HIS A 109 3.83 8.41 -10.70
C HIS A 109 4.27 7.04 -11.20
N GLY A 110 5.14 6.39 -10.42
CA GLY A 110 5.63 5.05 -10.70
C GLY A 110 7.12 4.99 -10.99
N ILE A 111 7.66 3.80 -10.75
CA ILE A 111 9.06 3.42 -11.03
C ILE A 111 9.15 2.08 -11.79
N ASP A 112 8.02 1.48 -12.15
CA ASP A 112 7.93 0.27 -12.96
C ASP A 112 8.39 0.51 -14.41
N ARG A 113 9.53 -0.06 -14.77
CA ARG A 113 10.13 0.03 -16.10
C ARG A 113 9.56 -0.95 -17.11
N SER A 114 8.85 -1.97 -16.63
CA SER A 114 8.22 -3.03 -17.42
C SER A 114 6.81 -2.68 -17.87
N TYR A 115 6.35 -1.46 -17.60
CA TYR A 115 5.04 -0.98 -17.99
C TYR A 115 4.75 -1.25 -19.48
N SER A 116 3.61 -1.89 -19.73
CA SER A 116 3.19 -2.31 -21.07
C SER A 116 1.76 -1.92 -21.41
N GLY A 117 1.19 -0.95 -20.68
CA GLY A 117 -0.12 -0.39 -20.96
C GLY A 117 -0.12 0.56 -22.16
N ASP A 118 -1.32 1.02 -22.51
CA ASP A 118 -1.58 1.81 -23.72
C ASP A 118 -1.51 3.34 -23.52
N ASP A 119 -1.09 3.81 -22.34
CA ASP A 119 -1.00 5.24 -22.03
C ASP A 119 0.37 5.82 -22.41
N ASP A 120 0.42 6.63 -23.47
CA ASP A 120 1.64 7.24 -24.01
C ASP A 120 2.44 8.05 -22.96
N GLN A 121 1.74 8.66 -22.00
CA GLN A 121 2.35 9.48 -20.95
C GLN A 121 3.10 8.57 -19.96
N LEU A 122 2.45 7.50 -19.51
CA LEU A 122 3.07 6.49 -18.64
C LEU A 122 4.18 5.70 -19.34
N THR A 123 4.03 5.40 -20.63
CA THR A 123 5.11 4.81 -21.45
C THR A 123 6.33 5.72 -21.51
N SER A 124 6.12 7.03 -21.68
CA SER A 124 7.21 8.01 -21.70
C SER A 124 7.91 8.08 -20.35
N ARG A 125 7.15 8.07 -19.25
CA ARG A 125 7.72 8.01 -17.89
C ARG A 125 8.53 6.75 -17.66
N ALA A 126 8.01 5.57 -17.99
CA ALA A 126 8.73 4.31 -17.84
C ALA A 126 10.05 4.31 -18.63
N THR A 127 10.04 4.92 -19.81
CA THR A 127 11.25 5.14 -20.61
C THR A 127 12.24 6.07 -19.91
N ASN A 128 11.77 7.17 -19.30
CA ASN A 128 12.63 8.10 -18.55
C ASN A 128 13.25 7.43 -17.32
N VAL A 129 12.47 6.67 -16.55
CA VAL A 129 12.98 5.87 -15.42
C VAL A 129 14.00 4.85 -15.92
N SER A 130 13.73 4.16 -17.02
CA SER A 130 14.65 3.15 -17.56
C SER A 130 15.98 3.71 -18.05
N ASN A 131 15.99 4.96 -18.51
CA ASN A 131 17.19 5.62 -19.02
C ASN A 131 17.95 6.41 -17.94
N ASP A 132 17.39 6.54 -16.74
CA ASP A 132 18.04 7.22 -15.63
C ASP A 132 19.12 6.33 -14.99
N ASP A 133 20.14 6.96 -14.42
CA ASP A 133 21.25 6.29 -13.75
C ASP A 133 21.13 6.35 -12.22
N GLY A 134 19.98 6.76 -11.70
CA GLY A 134 19.70 6.94 -10.28
C GLY A 134 19.73 8.40 -9.82
N THR A 135 20.08 9.34 -10.69
CA THR A 135 20.15 10.77 -10.33
C THR A 135 18.78 11.37 -10.08
N LEU A 136 17.80 11.08 -10.95
CA LEU A 136 16.42 11.55 -10.81
C LEU A 136 15.52 10.47 -10.18
N PHE A 137 15.75 9.20 -10.50
CA PHE A 137 15.00 8.05 -10.02
C PHE A 137 15.94 7.09 -9.26
N PRO A 138 16.25 7.37 -7.98
CA PRO A 138 17.09 6.51 -7.15
C PRO A 138 16.64 5.06 -7.00
N VAL A 139 15.37 4.77 -7.28
CA VAL A 139 14.79 3.43 -7.18
C VAL A 139 14.05 3.14 -8.47
N HIS A 140 14.37 1.99 -9.07
CA HIS A 140 13.68 1.43 -10.22
C HIS A 140 12.98 0.14 -9.80
N PHE A 141 11.90 -0.21 -10.50
CA PHE A 141 11.22 -1.48 -10.35
C PHE A 141 11.11 -2.20 -11.69
N ASN A 142 11.11 -3.53 -11.64
CA ASN A 142 10.90 -4.39 -12.77
C ASN A 142 10.01 -5.58 -12.38
N ASP A 143 8.80 -5.58 -12.91
CA ASP A 143 7.86 -6.69 -12.95
C ASP A 143 8.36 -7.72 -13.98
N ASN A 144 8.85 -8.84 -13.47
CA ASN A 144 9.53 -9.84 -14.30
C ASN A 144 8.56 -10.80 -14.99
N ASP A 145 7.42 -11.08 -14.36
CA ASP A 145 6.40 -11.98 -14.91
C ASP A 145 5.24 -11.23 -15.60
N ARG A 146 5.21 -9.90 -15.48
CA ARG A 146 4.24 -8.98 -16.08
C ARG A 146 2.82 -9.27 -15.64
N ASP A 147 2.64 -9.68 -14.39
CA ASP A 147 1.33 -9.97 -13.82
C ASP A 147 0.65 -8.74 -13.18
N GLU A 148 1.31 -7.57 -13.24
CA GLU A 148 0.88 -6.28 -12.69
C GLU A 148 0.72 -6.30 -11.16
N LYS A 149 1.33 -7.26 -10.48
CA LYS A 149 1.28 -7.43 -9.02
C LYS A 149 2.68 -7.46 -8.43
N LEU A 150 2.75 -7.20 -7.13
CA LEU A 150 3.98 -7.48 -6.40
C LEU A 150 4.06 -8.99 -6.15
N SER A 151 4.99 -9.63 -6.85
CA SER A 151 5.10 -11.06 -7.03
C SER A 151 6.53 -11.55 -6.73
N ALA A 152 6.67 -12.86 -6.52
CA ALA A 152 7.98 -13.46 -6.29
C ALA A 152 8.73 -13.58 -7.61
N GLY A 153 9.95 -13.03 -7.67
CA GLY A 153 10.73 -12.92 -8.89
C GLY A 153 10.86 -11.48 -9.39
N ASP A 154 10.03 -10.55 -8.91
CA ASP A 154 10.20 -9.13 -9.21
C ASP A 154 11.46 -8.55 -8.58
N GLN A 155 11.90 -7.41 -9.08
CA GLN A 155 13.13 -6.79 -8.63
C GLN A 155 13.02 -5.28 -8.50
N PHE A 156 13.48 -4.75 -7.37
CA PHE A 156 13.83 -3.34 -7.25
C PHE A 156 15.34 -3.17 -7.49
N MET A 157 15.74 -2.07 -8.14
CA MET A 157 17.13 -1.65 -8.22
C MET A 157 17.25 -0.31 -7.51
N VAL A 158 18.07 -0.27 -6.47
CA VAL A 158 18.35 0.95 -5.72
C VAL A 158 19.71 1.44 -6.14
N HIS A 159 19.74 2.62 -6.75
CA HIS A 159 20.94 3.21 -7.31
C HIS A 159 21.78 3.88 -6.22
N GLY A 160 22.96 3.32 -5.97
CA GLY A 160 24.03 3.95 -5.23
C GLY A 160 25.03 4.64 -6.17
N THR A 161 26.25 4.83 -5.68
CA THR A 161 27.32 5.46 -6.48
C THR A 161 28.26 4.40 -7.06
N GLY A 162 28.42 4.38 -8.38
CA GLY A 162 29.34 3.47 -9.06
C GLY A 162 29.69 3.92 -10.47
N THR A 163 30.11 2.99 -11.32
CA THR A 163 30.62 3.30 -12.66
C THR A 163 29.52 3.67 -13.66
N THR A 164 28.33 3.10 -13.50
CA THR A 164 27.15 3.37 -14.32
C THR A 164 25.93 3.78 -13.49
N SER A 165 26.12 3.99 -12.19
CA SER A 165 25.08 4.43 -11.26
C SER A 165 25.53 5.73 -10.58
N ASN A 166 24.67 6.73 -10.57
CA ASN A 166 24.90 8.05 -9.97
C ASN A 166 23.83 8.38 -8.92
N GLY A 167 23.27 7.35 -8.29
CA GLY A 167 22.26 7.49 -7.27
C GLY A 167 22.79 7.75 -5.85
N PRO A 168 21.91 8.15 -4.93
CA PRO A 168 22.26 8.60 -3.58
C PRO A 168 22.44 7.47 -2.57
N ALA A 169 22.04 6.23 -2.89
CA ALA A 169 22.03 5.16 -1.91
C ALA A 169 23.44 4.72 -1.50
N ALA A 170 23.56 4.25 -0.26
CA ALA A 170 24.80 3.74 0.29
C ALA A 170 24.51 2.62 1.30
N ASP A 171 25.55 1.91 1.72
CA ASP A 171 25.44 0.85 2.72
C ASP A 171 24.71 1.33 3.99
N GLY A 172 23.81 0.49 4.47
CA GLY A 172 22.99 0.77 5.64
C GLY A 172 21.71 1.56 5.36
N TRP A 173 21.51 2.09 4.16
CA TRP A 173 20.22 2.61 3.70
C TRP A 173 19.19 1.49 3.61
N ARG A 174 17.91 1.86 3.54
CA ARG A 174 16.80 0.91 3.45
C ARG A 174 15.80 1.33 2.38
N LEU A 175 15.28 0.33 1.66
CA LEU A 175 14.09 0.47 0.83
C LEU A 175 12.92 -0.14 1.60
N ASP A 176 11.98 0.70 2.01
CA ASP A 176 10.73 0.27 2.62
C ASP A 176 9.63 0.24 1.57
N ILE A 177 8.86 -0.85 1.54
CA ILE A 177 7.65 -0.97 0.70
C ILE A 177 6.42 -0.91 1.60
N GLN A 178 5.53 0.01 1.30
CA GLN A 178 4.29 0.25 2.04
C GLN A 178 3.09 -0.24 1.22
N PHE A 179 2.11 -0.84 1.89
CA PHE A 179 0.81 -1.13 1.30
C PHE A 179 -0.16 0.02 1.59
N ASP A 180 -0.64 0.69 0.55
CA ASP A 180 -1.31 1.98 0.68
C ASP A 180 -2.66 1.89 1.40
N ALA A 181 -3.37 0.76 1.24
CA ALA A 181 -4.69 0.57 1.81
C ALA A 181 -4.67 0.50 3.35
N SER A 182 -3.56 0.05 3.97
CA SER A 182 -3.40 0.01 5.43
C SER A 182 -2.35 0.99 5.96
N GLY A 183 -1.42 1.44 5.12
CA GLY A 183 -0.25 2.23 5.51
C GLY A 183 0.87 1.42 6.15
N ASP A 184 0.76 0.09 6.19
CA ASP A 184 1.77 -0.78 6.81
C ASP A 184 3.00 -0.96 5.90
N ILE A 185 4.18 -1.01 6.50
CA ILE A 185 5.40 -1.44 5.80
C ILE A 185 5.38 -2.97 5.69
N ILE A 186 5.23 -3.47 4.46
CA ILE A 186 5.12 -4.90 4.16
C ILE A 186 6.48 -5.60 4.11
N GLY A 187 7.54 -4.82 3.98
CA GLY A 187 8.92 -5.28 4.08
C GLY A 187 9.92 -4.15 3.94
N SER A 188 11.13 -4.40 4.45
CA SER A 188 12.26 -3.46 4.39
C SER A 188 13.51 -4.21 3.91
N ALA A 189 14.10 -3.73 2.82
CA ALA A 189 15.35 -4.23 2.28
C ALA A 189 16.49 -3.30 2.73
N LYS A 190 17.51 -3.84 3.41
CA LYS A 190 18.68 -3.06 3.85
C LYS A 190 19.82 -3.23 2.84
N MET A 191 20.39 -2.11 2.40
CA MET A 191 21.58 -2.09 1.54
C MET A 191 22.81 -2.50 2.37
N LEU A 192 23.62 -3.40 1.83
CA LEU A 192 24.73 -4.06 2.53
C LEU A 192 25.99 -4.09 1.69
#